data_AF-A0A8I1WUA6-F1
#
_entry.id   AF-A0A8I1WUA6-F1
#
_cell.length_a   1.000
_cell.length_b   1.000
_cell.length_c   1.000
_cell.angle_alpha   90.00
_cell.angle_beta   90.00
_cell.angle_gamma   90.00
#
_symmetry.space_group_name_H-M   'P 1'
#
loop_
_entity.id
_entity.type
_entity.pdbx_description
1 polymer ?
#
loop_
_entity_poly.entity_id
_entity_poly.type
_entity_poly.pdbx_seq_one_letter_code
_entity_poly.pdbx_strand_id
1 'polypeptide(L)'
;MKKPHYLPLAALLFLGTVTPSTSYSYDTLTLKTLLQGTASWNEMRRNAPDRTIDLSNAKLEDADLSGANLSGASMVKARLSGARLNSTDLDGANLFLARLQRVDMKASSLRNTDLARSDMKSAYLSGSSFQGANLAMSDLRWAVLDNVDLRNAFLEKARLFGTSLKEADLRGANLNNAEMSGQADFRDALLSQNTIMPDGKRATPLSASLKGARFMEEELREPVTMTYTELTYPEPTAERAGTDETASTVLEQDVESWNNMRSSQKDIEPVLDEEDLSGRDLEGANMSGLPMQNSVMNGADLDNADFTGAVLTGTSWKRADLKNTRFVNAELSGADFERAYMKGANLTGAKLTGAQFHGTRMQECNLQNSVMHNANLFNTDLSDADLRGTDLTGAQLLDTNLKGARLSASTILPSGKPATRNWAVLREAHFTND
;
A
#
# COMPACT_ATOMS: atom_id res chain seq x y z
N MET A 1 41.57 45.08 -29.75
CA MET A 1 40.98 44.96 -28.39
C MET A 1 41.38 43.60 -27.81
N LYS A 2 41.49 43.51 -26.48
CA LYS A 2 42.44 42.69 -25.69
C LYS A 2 42.22 41.16 -25.69
N LYS A 3 43.33 40.48 -25.36
CA LYS A 3 43.69 39.05 -25.16
C LYS A 3 42.77 38.20 -24.24
N PRO A 4 42.91 36.85 -24.28
CA PRO A 4 42.21 35.89 -23.40
C PRO A 4 42.82 35.84 -21.99
N HIS A 5 42.07 35.45 -20.96
CA HIS A 5 42.59 35.21 -19.61
C HIS A 5 42.05 33.95 -18.92
N TYR A 6 43.00 33.21 -18.36
CA TYR A 6 42.88 32.10 -17.42
C TYR A 6 42.44 32.57 -16.03
N LEU A 7 41.87 31.64 -15.25
CA LEU A 7 41.52 31.72 -13.81
C LEU A 7 42.67 32.20 -12.89
N PRO A 8 42.33 32.70 -11.69
CA PRO A 8 43.06 32.27 -10.49
C PRO A 8 42.17 31.83 -9.31
N LEU A 9 42.81 31.07 -8.42
CA LEU A 9 42.37 30.40 -7.21
C LEU A 9 42.66 31.25 -5.93
N ALA A 10 41.89 31.02 -4.85
CA ALA A 10 42.07 31.45 -3.43
C ALA A 10 41.64 32.89 -3.06
N ALA A 11 40.94 33.18 -1.95
CA ALA A 11 41.01 32.68 -0.56
C ALA A 11 39.62 32.75 0.17
N LEU A 12 39.13 31.72 0.89
CA LEU A 12 39.38 31.35 2.32
C LEU A 12 38.83 32.43 3.31
N LEU A 13 37.88 32.21 4.25
CA LEU A 13 37.76 31.18 5.31
C LEU A 13 36.38 31.22 6.06
N PHE A 14 35.95 30.01 6.51
CA PHE A 14 35.37 29.61 7.85
C PHE A 14 33.93 30.05 8.22
N LEU A 15 33.01 29.24 8.78
CA LEU A 15 32.95 27.89 9.39
C LEU A 15 31.49 27.39 9.23
N GLY A 16 31.22 26.15 8.83
CA GLY A 16 30.91 25.08 9.79
C GLY A 16 30.17 23.95 9.07
N THR A 17 30.82 22.81 8.97
CA THR A 17 30.51 21.66 8.13
C THR A 17 29.63 20.63 8.84
N VAL A 18 28.52 20.25 8.20
CA VAL A 18 28.14 18.83 8.04
C VAL A 18 27.69 18.68 6.59
N THR A 19 28.59 18.21 5.73
CA THR A 19 28.24 17.76 4.38
C THR A 19 27.50 16.42 4.49
N PRO A 20 26.43 16.16 3.73
CA PRO A 20 26.01 14.78 3.49
C PRO A 20 27.14 14.12 2.71
N SER A 21 27.83 13.18 3.35
CA SER A 21 28.89 12.39 2.73
C SER A 21 28.30 11.51 1.63
N THR A 22 28.93 11.58 0.46
CA THR A 22 28.91 10.62 -0.65
C THR A 22 27.55 10.31 -1.28
N SER A 23 27.30 10.88 -2.45
CA SER A 23 26.45 10.25 -3.46
C SER A 23 27.09 8.92 -3.85
N TYR A 24 26.63 7.83 -3.25
CA TYR A 24 27.06 6.49 -3.62
C TYR A 24 26.59 6.26 -5.07
N SER A 25 27.54 5.96 -5.95
CA SER A 25 27.24 5.68 -7.34
C SER A 25 26.51 4.34 -7.41
N TYR A 26 25.28 4.35 -7.88
CA TYR A 26 24.55 3.17 -8.34
C TYR A 26 25.50 2.18 -9.04
N ASP A 27 25.83 1.07 -8.37
CA ASP A 27 26.86 0.15 -8.84
C ASP A 27 26.24 -0.87 -9.80
N THR A 28 26.16 -0.48 -11.07
CA THR A 28 25.67 -1.35 -12.16
C THR A 28 26.41 -2.69 -12.26
N LEU A 29 27.67 -2.76 -11.85
CA LEU A 29 28.44 -4.01 -11.86
C LEU A 29 28.02 -4.93 -10.71
N THR A 30 27.77 -4.36 -9.53
CA THR A 30 27.22 -5.08 -8.37
C THR A 30 25.81 -5.59 -8.66
N LEU A 31 24.94 -4.77 -9.25
CA LEU A 31 23.61 -5.23 -9.69
C LEU A 31 23.71 -6.39 -10.71
N LYS A 32 24.60 -6.29 -11.70
CA LYS A 32 24.82 -7.39 -12.66
C LYS A 32 25.29 -8.67 -11.97
N THR A 33 26.15 -8.56 -10.96
CA THR A 33 26.63 -9.72 -10.20
C THR A 33 25.48 -10.40 -9.46
N LEU A 34 24.56 -9.61 -8.87
CA LEU A 34 23.37 -10.14 -8.21
C LEU A 34 22.46 -10.89 -9.20
N LEU A 35 22.20 -10.27 -10.36
CA LEU A 35 21.33 -10.82 -11.40
C LEU A 35 21.93 -12.02 -12.14
N GLN A 36 23.25 -12.22 -12.11
CA GLN A 36 23.91 -13.42 -12.63
C GLN A 36 23.69 -14.66 -11.76
N GLY A 37 23.29 -14.48 -10.50
CA GLY A 37 22.92 -15.56 -9.60
C GLY A 37 23.46 -15.37 -8.18
N THR A 38 22.70 -15.91 -7.22
CA THR A 38 22.98 -15.77 -5.79
C THR A 38 24.28 -16.43 -5.35
N ALA A 39 24.77 -17.45 -6.07
CA ALA A 39 26.06 -18.09 -5.80
C ALA A 39 27.25 -17.13 -6.01
N SER A 40 27.32 -16.48 -7.17
CA SER A 40 28.36 -15.50 -7.50
C SER A 40 28.28 -14.29 -6.58
N TRP A 41 27.05 -13.85 -6.27
CA TRP A 41 26.82 -12.80 -5.30
C TRP A 41 27.37 -13.15 -3.91
N ASN A 42 27.03 -14.34 -3.40
CA ASN A 42 27.48 -14.79 -2.09
C ASN A 42 28.99 -15.07 -2.04
N GLU A 43 29.61 -15.47 -3.15
CA GLU A 43 31.07 -15.52 -3.26
C GLU A 43 31.71 -14.13 -3.16
N MET A 44 31.17 -13.14 -3.87
CA MET A 44 31.61 -11.74 -3.78
C MET A 44 31.49 -11.22 -2.34
N ARG A 45 30.35 -11.46 -1.67
CA ARG A 45 30.14 -11.08 -0.26
C ARG A 45 31.13 -11.77 0.70
N ARG A 46 31.50 -13.03 0.45
CA ARG A 46 32.52 -13.74 1.26
C ARG A 46 33.92 -13.16 1.07
N ASN A 47 34.26 -12.77 -0.15
CA ASN A 47 35.59 -12.22 -0.47
C ASN A 47 35.74 -10.77 -0.03
N ALA A 48 34.64 -10.02 0.11
CA ALA A 48 34.64 -8.63 0.54
C ALA A 48 33.46 -8.32 1.49
N PRO A 49 33.50 -8.80 2.75
CA PRO A 49 32.37 -8.70 3.69
C PRO A 49 32.03 -7.26 4.08
N ASP A 50 33.03 -6.38 4.13
CA ASP A 50 32.87 -4.96 4.49
C ASP A 50 32.57 -4.07 3.28
N ARG A 51 32.42 -4.65 2.08
CA ARG A 51 32.10 -3.88 0.87
C ARG A 51 30.73 -3.25 1.04
N THR A 52 30.68 -1.92 0.96
CA THR A 52 29.41 -1.19 0.89
C THR A 52 28.69 -1.56 -0.41
N ILE A 53 27.42 -1.95 -0.27
CA ILE A 53 26.55 -2.30 -1.38
C ILE A 53 25.48 -1.23 -1.51
N ASP A 54 25.44 -0.55 -2.65
CA ASP A 54 24.37 0.39 -3.01
C ASP A 54 23.61 -0.08 -4.25
N LEU A 55 22.36 -0.48 -4.01
CA LEU A 55 21.35 -0.93 -4.94
C LEU A 55 20.12 0.00 -4.88
N SER A 56 20.29 1.25 -4.45
CA SER A 56 19.19 2.22 -4.39
C SER A 56 18.60 2.46 -5.78
N ASN A 57 17.27 2.47 -5.89
CA ASN A 57 16.53 2.53 -7.16
C ASN A 57 16.79 1.35 -8.12
N ALA A 58 17.39 0.24 -7.66
CA ALA A 58 17.56 -0.94 -8.51
C ALA A 58 16.19 -1.48 -8.97
N LYS A 59 16.16 -1.93 -10.23
CA LYS A 59 15.04 -2.64 -10.83
C LYS A 59 15.30 -4.14 -10.67
N LEU A 60 14.58 -4.74 -9.73
CA LEU A 60 14.71 -6.12 -9.28
C LEU A 60 13.33 -6.82 -9.28
N GLU A 61 12.36 -6.27 -10.01
CA GLU A 61 11.04 -6.86 -10.19
C GLU A 61 11.19 -8.31 -10.70
N ASP A 62 10.44 -9.23 -10.09
CA ASP A 62 10.43 -10.67 -10.38
C ASP A 62 11.79 -11.40 -10.30
N ALA A 63 12.85 -10.73 -9.82
CA ALA A 63 14.18 -11.35 -9.69
C ALA A 63 14.17 -12.48 -8.65
N ASP A 64 14.96 -13.54 -8.91
CA ASP A 64 15.22 -14.57 -7.92
C ASP A 64 16.49 -14.24 -7.12
N LEU A 65 16.27 -13.80 -5.89
CA LEU A 65 17.28 -13.40 -4.92
C LEU A 65 17.32 -14.36 -3.72
N SER A 66 16.72 -15.55 -3.86
CA SER A 66 16.59 -16.52 -2.77
C SER A 66 17.95 -16.95 -2.23
N GLY A 67 18.14 -16.83 -0.91
CA GLY A 67 19.40 -17.15 -0.23
C GLY A 67 20.54 -16.15 -0.45
N ALA A 68 20.29 -15.01 -1.11
CA ALA A 68 21.30 -13.98 -1.25
C ALA A 68 21.65 -13.35 0.10
N ASN A 69 22.93 -13.05 0.32
CA ASN A 69 23.37 -12.21 1.43
C ASN A 69 23.31 -10.73 1.01
N LEU A 70 22.19 -10.08 1.30
CA LEU A 70 21.93 -8.65 1.10
C LEU A 70 22.07 -7.85 2.40
N SER A 71 22.65 -8.43 3.46
CA SER A 71 22.86 -7.74 4.74
C SER A 71 23.61 -6.43 4.55
N GLY A 72 23.17 -5.38 5.24
CA GLY A 72 23.75 -4.03 5.19
C GLY A 72 23.66 -3.30 3.84
N ALA A 73 23.01 -3.88 2.81
CA ALA A 73 22.88 -3.21 1.52
C ALA A 73 21.91 -2.02 1.59
N SER A 74 22.24 -0.93 0.90
CA SER A 74 21.29 0.14 0.62
C SER A 74 20.44 -0.25 -0.59
N MET A 75 19.13 -0.31 -0.42
CA MET A 75 18.11 -0.60 -1.43
C MET A 75 16.98 0.45 -1.35
N VAL A 76 17.34 1.69 -1.00
CA VAL A 76 16.40 2.80 -0.89
C VAL A 76 15.66 2.97 -2.22
N LYS A 77 14.34 2.98 -2.20
CA LYS A 77 13.47 3.09 -3.40
C LYS A 77 13.71 2.00 -4.45
N ALA A 78 14.36 0.89 -4.11
CA ALA A 78 14.47 -0.24 -5.03
C ALA A 78 13.08 -0.82 -5.34
N ARG A 79 12.92 -1.35 -6.54
CA ARG A 79 11.69 -1.99 -7.01
C ARG A 79 11.91 -3.50 -7.02
N LEU A 80 11.21 -4.21 -6.15
CA LEU A 80 11.33 -5.65 -5.92
C LEU A 80 9.96 -6.34 -6.03
N SER A 81 8.93 -5.68 -6.58
CA SER A 81 7.60 -6.28 -6.69
C SER A 81 7.67 -7.65 -7.38
N GLY A 82 7.05 -8.67 -6.79
CA GLY A 82 7.05 -10.05 -7.30
C GLY A 82 8.35 -10.84 -7.11
N ALA A 83 9.43 -10.22 -6.62
CA ALA A 83 10.72 -10.90 -6.45
C ALA A 83 10.66 -12.05 -5.42
N ARG A 84 11.51 -13.07 -5.61
CA ARG A 84 11.70 -14.17 -4.65
C ARG A 84 12.91 -13.88 -3.79
N LEU A 85 12.70 -13.72 -2.48
CA LEU A 85 13.74 -13.51 -1.46
C LEU A 85 13.63 -14.55 -0.33
N ASN A 86 13.26 -15.78 -0.66
CA ASN A 86 13.17 -16.86 0.31
C ASN A 86 14.55 -17.13 0.93
N SER A 87 14.61 -17.21 2.26
CA SER A 87 15.85 -17.43 3.02
C SER A 87 16.99 -16.42 2.75
N THR A 88 16.65 -15.23 2.24
CA THR A 88 17.60 -14.13 2.03
C THR A 88 18.01 -13.51 3.37
N ASP A 89 19.26 -13.09 3.48
CA ASP A 89 19.76 -12.31 4.62
C ASP A 89 19.74 -10.82 4.26
N LEU A 90 18.89 -10.05 4.93
CA LEU A 90 18.70 -8.61 4.79
C LEU A 90 19.00 -7.87 6.10
N ASP A 91 19.71 -8.50 7.03
CA ASP A 91 20.00 -7.91 8.32
C ASP A 91 20.70 -6.55 8.18
N GLY A 92 20.16 -5.53 8.84
CA GLY A 92 20.68 -4.17 8.79
C GLY A 92 20.61 -3.49 7.42
N ALA A 93 19.95 -4.08 6.42
CA ALA A 93 19.77 -3.44 5.12
C ALA A 93 18.85 -2.21 5.22
N ASN A 94 18.95 -1.32 4.24
CA ASN A 94 18.11 -0.14 4.12
C ASN A 94 17.17 -0.26 2.92
N LEU A 95 15.91 -0.60 3.16
CA LEU A 95 14.80 -0.73 2.22
C LEU A 95 13.81 0.44 2.36
N PHE A 96 14.25 1.60 2.85
CA PHE A 96 13.43 2.80 2.97
C PHE A 96 12.77 3.14 1.61
N LEU A 97 11.44 3.32 1.62
CA LEU A 97 10.63 3.57 0.41
C LEU A 97 10.74 2.49 -0.71
N ALA A 98 11.25 1.29 -0.42
CA ALA A 98 11.29 0.22 -1.41
C ALA A 98 9.87 -0.29 -1.74
N ARG A 99 9.67 -0.70 -2.99
CA ARG A 99 8.45 -1.40 -3.44
C ARG A 99 8.70 -2.90 -3.37
N LEU A 100 7.99 -3.57 -2.48
CA LEU A 100 8.09 -4.99 -2.12
C LEU A 100 6.71 -5.65 -2.23
N GLN A 101 5.87 -5.20 -3.18
CA GLN A 101 4.55 -5.80 -3.34
C GLN A 101 4.67 -7.26 -3.77
N ARG A 102 3.87 -8.16 -3.17
CA ARG A 102 3.83 -9.58 -3.56
C ARG A 102 5.16 -10.34 -3.51
N VAL A 103 6.17 -9.81 -2.82
CA VAL A 103 7.44 -10.52 -2.63
C VAL A 103 7.23 -11.83 -1.87
N ASP A 104 8.03 -12.83 -2.17
CA ASP A 104 8.11 -14.05 -1.37
C ASP A 104 9.39 -14.06 -0.55
N MET A 105 9.29 -13.78 0.76
CA MET A 105 10.45 -13.67 1.66
C MET A 105 10.32 -14.63 2.85
N LYS A 106 9.73 -15.81 2.65
CA LYS A 106 9.59 -16.79 3.72
C LYS A 106 10.96 -17.16 4.29
N ALA A 107 11.01 -17.31 5.62
CA ALA A 107 12.22 -17.68 6.36
C ALA A 107 13.45 -16.78 6.08
N SER A 108 13.25 -15.54 5.65
CA SER A 108 14.32 -14.54 5.49
C SER A 108 14.66 -13.87 6.84
N SER A 109 15.85 -13.27 6.92
CA SER A 109 16.27 -12.49 8.08
C SER A 109 16.26 -11.01 7.71
N LEU A 110 15.48 -10.20 8.42
CA LEU A 110 15.35 -8.75 8.28
C LEU A 110 15.59 -8.06 9.64
N ARG A 111 16.57 -8.54 10.40
CA ARG A 111 16.83 -8.02 11.75
C ARG A 111 17.46 -6.65 11.63
N ASN A 112 16.91 -5.69 12.37
CA ASN A 112 17.34 -4.29 12.36
C ASN A 112 17.35 -3.64 10.96
N THR A 113 16.56 -4.17 10.03
CA THR A 113 16.40 -3.61 8.68
C THR A 113 15.54 -2.35 8.73
N ASP A 114 15.90 -1.33 7.94
CA ASP A 114 15.05 -0.15 7.77
C ASP A 114 14.09 -0.36 6.60
N LEU A 115 12.80 -0.51 6.89
CA LEU A 115 11.70 -0.69 5.95
C LEU A 115 10.68 0.45 6.06
N ALA A 116 11.04 1.57 6.68
CA ALA A 116 10.09 2.66 6.85
C ALA A 116 9.58 3.15 5.49
N ARG A 117 8.26 3.36 5.43
CA ARG A 117 7.52 3.78 4.23
C ARG A 117 7.64 2.84 3.02
N SER A 118 8.13 1.61 3.20
CA SER A 118 8.10 0.61 2.15
C SER A 118 6.67 0.15 1.86
N ASP A 119 6.45 -0.29 0.63
CA ASP A 119 5.19 -0.90 0.20
C ASP A 119 5.35 -2.42 0.15
N MET A 120 4.72 -3.13 1.08
CA MET A 120 4.73 -4.59 1.21
C MET A 120 3.32 -5.17 1.08
N LYS A 121 2.43 -4.51 0.32
CA LYS A 121 1.10 -5.05 0.03
C LYS A 121 1.18 -6.48 -0.49
N SER A 122 0.37 -7.36 0.09
CA SER A 122 0.27 -8.77 -0.32
C SER A 122 1.61 -9.55 -0.27
N ALA A 123 2.60 -9.09 0.49
CA ALA A 123 3.88 -9.79 0.66
C ALA A 123 3.72 -11.10 1.47
N TYR A 124 4.50 -12.12 1.12
CA TYR A 124 4.54 -13.40 1.83
C TYR A 124 5.80 -13.46 2.71
N LEU A 125 5.61 -13.30 4.01
CA LEU A 125 6.70 -13.09 4.97
C LEU A 125 6.79 -14.20 6.02
N SER A 126 6.02 -15.28 5.90
CA SER A 126 5.87 -16.29 6.94
C SER A 126 7.21 -16.87 7.43
N GLY A 127 7.37 -16.98 8.75
CA GLY A 127 8.56 -17.56 9.37
C GLY A 127 9.85 -16.71 9.28
N SER A 128 9.77 -15.49 8.74
CA SER A 128 10.91 -14.56 8.73
C SER A 128 11.15 -13.90 10.09
N SER A 129 12.29 -13.23 10.24
CA SER A 129 12.61 -12.44 11.44
C SER A 129 12.75 -10.96 11.11
N PHE A 130 11.88 -10.13 11.70
CA PHE A 130 11.92 -8.67 11.67
C PHE A 130 12.34 -8.10 13.02
N GLN A 131 13.13 -8.85 13.80
CA GLN A 131 13.52 -8.42 15.14
C GLN A 131 14.23 -7.05 15.08
N GLY A 132 13.70 -6.07 15.80
CA GLY A 132 14.25 -4.70 15.81
C GLY A 132 14.11 -3.93 14.49
N ALA A 133 13.40 -4.46 13.49
CA ALA A 133 13.23 -3.79 12.21
C ALA A 133 12.39 -2.52 12.35
N ASN A 134 12.69 -1.52 11.52
CA ASN A 134 11.90 -0.30 11.41
C ASN A 134 10.87 -0.44 10.27
N LEU A 135 9.60 -0.65 10.62
CA LEU A 135 8.46 -0.78 9.71
C LEU A 135 7.56 0.47 9.75
N ALA A 136 8.04 1.60 10.28
CA ALA A 136 7.23 2.80 10.45
C ALA A 136 6.59 3.24 9.13
N MET A 137 5.28 3.53 9.17
CA MET A 137 4.54 4.02 8.00
C MET A 137 4.60 3.11 6.77
N SER A 138 5.01 1.84 6.94
CA SER A 138 5.00 0.86 5.87
C SER A 138 3.57 0.40 5.55
N ASP A 139 3.38 -0.06 4.33
CA ASP A 139 2.12 -0.63 3.88
C ASP A 139 2.17 -2.16 3.92
N LEU A 140 1.49 -2.78 4.88
CA LEU A 140 1.47 -4.23 5.07
C LEU A 140 0.10 -4.82 4.73
N ARG A 141 -0.76 -4.07 4.03
CA ARG A 141 -2.13 -4.52 3.74
C ARG A 141 -2.12 -5.87 3.01
N TRP A 142 -2.93 -6.80 3.50
CA TRP A 142 -3.04 -8.18 3.03
C TRP A 142 -1.74 -9.01 3.05
N ALA A 143 -0.65 -8.50 3.65
CA ALA A 143 0.57 -9.27 3.82
C ALA A 143 0.36 -10.45 4.79
N VAL A 144 1.13 -11.52 4.59
CA VAL A 144 1.09 -12.73 5.41
C VAL A 144 2.34 -12.79 6.28
N LEU A 145 2.20 -12.42 7.55
CA LEU A 145 3.24 -12.43 8.58
C LEU A 145 3.00 -13.54 9.62
N ASP A 146 2.49 -14.69 9.17
CA ASP A 146 2.25 -15.83 10.04
C ASP A 146 3.58 -16.39 10.60
N ASN A 147 3.63 -16.67 11.90
CA ASN A 147 4.81 -17.17 12.61
C ASN A 147 6.07 -16.28 12.40
N VAL A 148 5.89 -14.97 12.24
CA VAL A 148 7.00 -14.01 12.10
C VAL A 148 7.47 -13.53 13.47
N ASP A 149 8.79 -13.36 13.61
CA ASP A 149 9.39 -12.71 14.77
C ASP A 149 9.44 -11.18 14.57
N LEU A 150 8.51 -10.46 15.20
CA LEU A 150 8.44 -8.99 15.21
C LEU A 150 8.94 -8.40 16.54
N ARG A 151 9.72 -9.15 17.33
CA ARG A 151 10.15 -8.68 18.65
C ARG A 151 10.90 -7.36 18.52
N ASN A 152 10.50 -6.38 19.31
CA ASN A 152 11.08 -5.04 19.30
C ASN A 152 11.00 -4.31 17.95
N ALA A 153 10.18 -4.78 17.00
CA ALA A 153 9.99 -4.09 15.73
C ALA A 153 9.18 -2.79 15.93
N PHE A 154 9.45 -1.79 15.09
CA PHE A 154 8.79 -0.49 15.17
C PHE A 154 7.79 -0.34 14.01
N LEU A 155 6.49 -0.52 14.27
CA LEU A 155 5.39 -0.47 13.30
C LEU A 155 4.51 0.79 13.46
N GLU A 156 5.08 1.89 13.98
CA GLU A 156 4.30 3.11 14.19
C GLU A 156 3.65 3.57 12.87
N LYS A 157 2.34 3.83 12.88
CA LYS A 157 1.58 4.27 11.69
C LYS A 157 1.62 3.30 10.50
N ALA A 158 2.05 2.05 10.68
CA ALA A 158 1.98 1.05 9.62
C ALA A 158 0.51 0.73 9.28
N ARG A 159 0.22 0.41 8.01
CA ARG A 159 -1.12 0.00 7.56
C ARG A 159 -1.27 -1.51 7.62
N LEU A 160 -2.20 -2.01 8.43
CA LEU A 160 -2.33 -3.44 8.73
C LEU A 160 -3.64 -4.08 8.26
N PHE A 161 -4.39 -3.42 7.37
CA PHE A 161 -5.69 -3.93 6.95
C PHE A 161 -5.57 -5.29 6.24
N GLY A 162 -6.25 -6.30 6.76
CA GLY A 162 -6.25 -7.65 6.21
C GLY A 162 -4.91 -8.39 6.34
N THR A 163 -3.94 -7.81 7.05
CA THR A 163 -2.66 -8.45 7.35
C THR A 163 -2.89 -9.67 8.25
N SER A 164 -2.25 -10.79 7.93
CA SER A 164 -2.23 -11.96 8.80
C SER A 164 -1.02 -11.89 9.73
N LEU A 165 -1.24 -11.90 11.03
CA LEU A 165 -0.21 -11.89 12.08
C LEU A 165 -0.36 -13.14 12.97
N LYS A 166 -0.85 -14.25 12.42
CA LYS A 166 -1.14 -15.43 13.24
C LYS A 166 0.14 -15.99 13.81
N GLU A 167 0.12 -16.34 15.09
CA GLU A 167 1.30 -16.90 15.76
C GLU A 167 2.55 -16.00 15.71
N ALA A 168 2.44 -14.74 15.27
CA ALA A 168 3.55 -13.82 15.21
C ALA A 168 3.97 -13.39 16.62
N ASP A 169 5.27 -13.20 16.84
CA ASP A 169 5.81 -12.73 18.11
C ASP A 169 5.99 -11.21 18.09
N LEU A 170 5.06 -10.47 18.68
CA LEU A 170 5.08 -9.00 18.75
C LEU A 170 5.54 -8.47 20.12
N ARG A 171 6.21 -9.29 20.94
CA ARG A 171 6.69 -8.84 22.25
C ARG A 171 7.66 -7.67 22.10
N GLY A 172 7.37 -6.57 22.78
CA GLY A 172 8.16 -5.33 22.68
C GLY A 172 7.96 -4.53 21.39
N ALA A 173 7.13 -5.00 20.45
CA ALA A 173 6.86 -4.26 19.22
C ALA A 173 6.05 -2.98 19.50
N ASN A 174 6.26 -1.95 18.69
CA ASN A 174 5.54 -0.68 18.81
C ASN A 174 4.58 -0.49 17.64
N LEU A 175 3.27 -0.67 17.86
CA LEU A 175 2.22 -0.46 16.86
C LEU A 175 1.47 0.86 17.06
N ASN A 176 2.03 1.83 17.80
CA ASN A 176 1.35 3.10 18.07
C ASN A 176 0.84 3.75 16.78
N ASN A 177 -0.43 4.20 16.77
CA ASN A 177 -1.10 4.77 15.61
C ASN A 177 -1.14 3.87 14.36
N ALA A 178 -0.84 2.56 14.45
CA ALA A 178 -0.97 1.65 13.31
C ALA A 178 -2.42 1.62 12.83
N GLU A 179 -2.60 1.91 11.55
CA GLU A 179 -3.90 2.07 10.92
C GLU A 179 -4.51 0.69 10.68
N MET A 180 -5.83 0.59 10.90
CA MET A 180 -6.63 -0.58 10.50
C MET A 180 -6.20 -1.92 11.13
N SER A 181 -5.58 -1.83 12.29
CA SER A 181 -5.21 -2.95 13.15
C SER A 181 -6.39 -3.71 13.76
N GLY A 182 -7.63 -3.18 13.66
CA GLY A 182 -8.85 -3.89 14.03
C GLY A 182 -9.21 -5.01 13.06
N GLN A 183 -8.65 -4.97 11.86
CA GLN A 183 -8.93 -5.87 10.75
C GLN A 183 -7.74 -6.77 10.41
N ALA A 184 -6.62 -6.61 11.12
CA ALA A 184 -5.51 -7.56 11.08
C ALA A 184 -5.86 -8.79 11.92
N ASP A 185 -5.40 -9.95 11.48
CA ASP A 185 -5.64 -11.23 12.14
C ASP A 185 -4.53 -11.53 13.16
N PHE A 186 -4.81 -11.27 14.44
CA PHE A 186 -3.88 -11.46 15.55
C PHE A 186 -4.04 -12.83 16.25
N ARG A 187 -4.78 -13.78 15.67
CA ARG A 187 -5.03 -15.07 16.32
C ARG A 187 -3.72 -15.77 16.69
N ASP A 188 -3.62 -16.17 17.96
CA ASP A 188 -2.46 -16.84 18.53
C ASP A 188 -1.15 -16.05 18.51
N ALA A 189 -1.16 -14.79 18.07
CA ALA A 189 -0.02 -13.89 18.16
C ALA A 189 0.43 -13.72 19.62
N LEU A 190 1.72 -13.55 19.87
CA LEU A 190 2.28 -13.37 21.20
C LEU A 190 2.53 -11.90 21.51
N LEU A 191 1.81 -11.36 22.49
CA LEU A 191 1.99 -10.00 23.00
C LEU A 191 2.59 -10.02 24.41
N SER A 192 3.21 -8.92 24.83
CA SER A 192 3.60 -8.69 26.23
C SER A 192 3.27 -7.27 26.68
N GLN A 193 3.44 -6.96 27.96
CA GLN A 193 3.32 -5.59 28.48
C GLN A 193 4.31 -4.60 27.83
N ASN A 194 5.29 -5.11 27.08
CA ASN A 194 6.22 -4.28 26.30
C ASN A 194 5.70 -3.96 24.90
N THR A 195 4.67 -4.65 24.42
CA THR A 195 4.03 -4.33 23.15
C THR A 195 3.18 -3.06 23.29
N ILE A 196 3.40 -2.08 22.43
CA ILE A 196 2.55 -0.88 22.35
C ILE A 196 1.48 -1.10 21.29
N MET A 197 0.23 -0.93 21.71
CA MET A 197 -0.95 -1.11 20.88
C MET A 197 -1.25 0.15 20.06
N PRO A 198 -2.10 0.04 19.03
CA PRO A 198 -2.47 1.16 18.15
C PRO A 198 -3.06 2.40 18.83
N ASP A 199 -3.64 2.25 20.02
CA ASP A 199 -4.14 3.36 20.84
C ASP A 199 -3.04 4.03 21.70
N GLY A 200 -1.78 3.63 21.51
CA GLY A 200 -0.61 4.11 22.23
C GLY A 200 -0.41 3.48 23.62
N LYS A 201 -1.30 2.58 24.05
CA LYS A 201 -1.21 1.94 25.37
C LYS A 201 -0.45 0.62 25.28
N ARG A 202 0.11 0.18 26.40
CA ARG A 202 0.70 -1.16 26.51
C ARG A 202 -0.36 -2.24 26.39
N ALA A 203 -0.02 -3.34 25.74
CA ALA A 203 -0.88 -4.51 25.69
C ALA A 203 -1.11 -5.04 27.10
N THR A 204 -2.33 -5.51 27.33
CA THR A 204 -2.76 -6.17 28.56
C THR A 204 -3.23 -7.59 28.22
N PRO A 205 -3.33 -8.50 29.21
CA PRO A 205 -3.95 -9.81 28.99
C PRO A 205 -5.34 -9.70 28.36
N LEU A 206 -6.13 -8.71 28.78
CA LEU A 206 -7.47 -8.47 28.25
C LEU A 206 -7.45 -8.01 26.78
N SER A 207 -6.60 -7.04 26.42
CA SER A 207 -6.52 -6.55 25.04
C SER A 207 -5.98 -7.61 24.08
N ALA A 208 -5.08 -8.49 24.56
CA ALA A 208 -4.62 -9.64 23.80
C ALA A 208 -5.77 -10.64 23.55
N SER A 209 -6.49 -11.01 24.61
CA SER A 209 -7.60 -11.95 24.54
C SER A 209 -8.73 -11.48 23.60
N LEU A 210 -9.09 -10.19 23.63
CA LEU A 210 -10.08 -9.60 22.72
C LEU A 210 -9.70 -9.71 21.23
N LYS A 211 -8.41 -9.87 20.94
CA LYS A 211 -7.87 -10.06 19.58
C LYS A 211 -7.61 -11.53 19.24
N GLY A 212 -7.90 -12.46 20.15
CA GLY A 212 -7.53 -13.87 20.01
C GLY A 212 -6.02 -14.12 20.15
N ALA A 213 -5.27 -13.15 20.67
CA ALA A 213 -3.83 -13.24 20.88
C ALA A 213 -3.51 -13.83 22.26
N ARG A 214 -2.31 -14.39 22.38
CA ARG A 214 -1.69 -14.85 23.62
C ARG A 214 -0.96 -13.71 24.31
N PHE A 215 -0.86 -13.79 25.62
CA PHE A 215 -0.12 -12.83 26.44
C PHE A 215 0.99 -13.54 27.22
N MET A 216 2.18 -12.95 27.23
CA MET A 216 3.31 -13.42 28.01
C MET A 216 3.89 -12.28 28.84
N GLU A 217 4.03 -12.49 30.14
CA GLU A 217 4.70 -11.51 31.00
C GLU A 217 6.21 -11.52 30.78
N GLU A 218 6.79 -10.33 30.71
CA GLU A 218 8.23 -10.11 30.62
C GLU A 218 8.70 -9.02 31.58
N GLU A 219 10.01 -8.90 31.77
CA GLU A 219 10.57 -7.73 32.45
C GLU A 219 10.15 -6.45 31.71
N LEU A 220 9.61 -5.47 32.44
CA LEU A 220 9.15 -4.20 31.88
C LEU A 220 10.33 -3.41 31.35
N ARG A 221 10.19 -2.90 30.12
CA ARG A 221 11.23 -2.10 29.44
C ARG A 221 10.60 -0.87 28.78
N GLU A 222 11.46 0.10 28.49
CA GLU A 222 11.05 1.26 27.70
C GLU A 222 10.61 0.83 26.29
N PRO A 223 9.55 1.44 25.74
CA PRO A 223 9.11 1.13 24.39
C PRO A 223 10.20 1.46 23.36
N VAL A 224 10.28 0.65 22.31
CA VAL A 224 11.12 0.98 21.17
C VAL A 224 10.59 2.25 20.51
N THR A 225 11.49 3.19 20.24
CA THR A 225 11.21 4.45 19.56
C THR A 225 12.27 4.71 18.49
N MET A 226 11.86 5.33 17.39
CA MET A 226 12.72 5.71 16.26
C MET A 226 12.45 7.16 15.88
N THR A 227 13.48 7.92 15.54
CA THR A 227 13.35 9.26 14.96
C THR A 227 13.41 9.16 13.44
N TYR A 228 12.35 9.57 12.74
CA TYR A 228 12.33 9.65 11.28
C TYR A 228 12.00 11.07 10.81
N THR A 229 12.64 11.51 9.73
CA THR A 229 12.37 12.81 9.10
C THR A 229 11.11 12.68 8.23
N GLU A 230 10.12 13.56 8.42
CA GLU A 230 9.03 13.69 7.46
C GLU A 230 9.58 14.25 6.14
N LEU A 231 9.65 13.40 5.12
CA LEU A 231 10.05 13.83 3.78
C LEU A 231 8.78 14.18 2.97
N THR A 232 8.68 15.43 2.55
CA THR A 232 7.75 15.89 1.52
C THR A 232 8.43 15.75 0.15
N TYR A 233 7.80 15.02 -0.78
CA TYR A 233 8.33 14.87 -2.14
C TYR A 233 7.29 15.25 -3.21
N PRO A 234 7.71 16.00 -4.25
CA PRO A 234 6.89 16.26 -5.43
C PRO A 234 6.94 15.09 -6.45
N GLU A 235 5.87 14.98 -7.25
CA GLU A 235 5.60 13.98 -8.30
C GLU A 235 6.74 13.84 -9.36
N PRO A 236 7.05 12.62 -9.88
CA PRO A 236 8.04 12.41 -10.94
C PRO A 236 7.44 12.61 -12.36
N THR A 237 8.27 13.14 -13.29
CA THR A 237 7.96 13.31 -14.72
C THR A 237 8.40 12.11 -15.56
N ALA A 238 7.53 11.64 -16.47
CA ALA A 238 7.68 10.42 -17.29
C ALA A 238 8.68 10.51 -18.46
N GLU A 239 9.30 9.39 -18.84
CA GLU A 239 10.21 9.21 -19.98
C GLU A 239 9.76 8.03 -20.88
N ARG A 240 10.06 8.09 -22.18
CA ARG A 240 9.28 7.44 -23.27
C ARG A 240 10.00 6.24 -23.91
N ALA A 241 9.29 5.13 -24.14
CA ALA A 241 9.58 4.05 -25.11
C ALA A 241 8.25 3.34 -25.43
N GLY A 242 7.94 2.65 -26.53
CA GLY A 242 8.55 2.29 -27.81
C GLY A 242 7.55 1.31 -28.46
N THR A 243 7.23 1.44 -29.74
CA THR A 243 6.01 0.89 -30.38
C THR A 243 6.19 -0.52 -30.98
N ASP A 244 5.39 -1.49 -30.53
CA ASP A 244 4.62 -2.48 -31.31
C ASP A 244 4.26 -3.66 -30.40
N GLU A 245 3.05 -3.67 -29.82
CA GLU A 245 2.45 -4.87 -29.21
C GLU A 245 0.95 -4.59 -28.91
N THR A 246 0.11 -5.62 -28.97
CA THR A 246 -1.36 -5.50 -28.85
C THR A 246 -1.82 -4.97 -27.48
N ALA A 247 -3.06 -4.46 -27.39
CA ALA A 247 -3.57 -3.80 -26.18
C ALA A 247 -3.58 -4.69 -24.91
N SER A 248 -3.74 -6.01 -25.05
CA SER A 248 -3.67 -6.95 -23.93
C SER A 248 -2.21 -7.10 -23.43
N THR A 249 -1.23 -7.22 -24.34
CA THR A 249 0.21 -7.33 -24.04
C THR A 249 0.82 -6.06 -23.41
N VAL A 250 0.28 -4.86 -23.69
CA VAL A 250 0.83 -3.60 -23.12
C VAL A 250 0.54 -3.47 -21.62
N LEU A 251 -0.61 -3.96 -21.16
CA LEU A 251 -0.92 -4.06 -19.72
C LEU A 251 -0.04 -5.06 -18.98
N GLU A 252 0.64 -5.96 -19.71
CA GLU A 252 1.54 -6.95 -19.12
C GLU A 252 2.97 -6.45 -18.90
N GLN A 253 3.38 -5.39 -19.58
CA GLN A 253 4.73 -4.85 -19.46
C GLN A 253 4.86 -3.92 -18.25
N ASP A 254 4.17 -2.77 -18.27
CA ASP A 254 4.09 -1.83 -17.15
C ASP A 254 3.02 -0.74 -17.38
N VAL A 255 2.61 -0.10 -16.28
CA VAL A 255 1.57 0.94 -16.28
C VAL A 255 1.99 2.21 -17.05
N GLU A 256 3.29 2.51 -17.12
CA GLU A 256 3.80 3.69 -17.82
C GLU A 256 3.59 3.56 -19.34
N SER A 257 3.95 2.40 -19.88
CA SER A 257 3.77 2.03 -21.28
C SER A 257 2.30 2.01 -21.67
N TRP A 258 1.44 1.45 -20.81
CA TRP A 258 -0.01 1.52 -20.96
C TRP A 258 -0.54 2.94 -21.04
N ASN A 259 -0.17 3.81 -20.08
CA ASN A 259 -0.61 5.19 -20.05
C ASN A 259 -0.09 6.00 -21.27
N ASN A 260 1.13 5.72 -21.71
CA ASN A 260 1.71 6.30 -22.93
C ASN A 260 0.94 5.86 -24.19
N MET A 261 0.55 4.58 -24.29
CA MET A 261 -0.30 4.09 -25.37
C MET A 261 -1.67 4.80 -25.35
N ARG A 262 -2.36 4.81 -24.20
CA ARG A 262 -3.68 5.46 -24.03
C ARG A 262 -3.68 6.93 -24.43
N SER A 263 -2.57 7.65 -24.17
CA SER A 263 -2.45 9.08 -24.48
C SER A 263 -2.05 9.36 -25.94
N SER A 264 -1.20 8.52 -26.53
CA SER A 264 -0.63 8.76 -27.87
C SER A 264 -1.37 8.04 -29.00
N GLN A 265 -2.05 6.94 -28.73
CA GLN A 265 -2.73 6.09 -29.72
C GLN A 265 -4.23 6.01 -29.40
N LYS A 266 -4.93 7.15 -29.55
CA LYS A 266 -6.36 7.28 -29.21
C LYS A 266 -7.29 6.41 -30.05
N ASP A 267 -6.83 5.95 -31.22
CA ASP A 267 -7.60 5.07 -32.10
C ASP A 267 -7.61 3.62 -31.62
N ILE A 268 -6.75 3.26 -30.66
CA ILE A 268 -6.78 1.96 -30.01
C ILE A 268 -7.79 2.02 -28.88
N GLU A 269 -8.82 1.20 -28.99
CA GLU A 269 -9.84 0.98 -27.97
C GLU A 269 -9.66 -0.44 -27.40
N PRO A 270 -8.89 -0.60 -26.31
CA PRO A 270 -8.73 -1.89 -25.65
C PRO A 270 -10.08 -2.41 -25.16
N VAL A 271 -10.32 -3.71 -25.35
CA VAL A 271 -11.43 -4.42 -24.70
C VAL A 271 -10.83 -5.33 -23.65
N LEU A 272 -11.27 -5.19 -22.40
CA LEU A 272 -10.77 -5.95 -21.25
C LEU A 272 -11.91 -6.68 -20.53
N ASP A 273 -13.04 -6.92 -21.20
CA ASP A 273 -14.13 -7.71 -20.66
C ASP A 273 -13.62 -9.10 -20.26
N GLU A 274 -14.03 -9.59 -19.09
CA GLU A 274 -13.71 -10.92 -18.54
C GLU A 274 -12.23 -11.19 -18.25
N GLU A 275 -11.37 -10.17 -18.36
CA GLU A 275 -9.93 -10.30 -18.08
C GLU A 275 -9.63 -10.53 -16.59
N ASP A 276 -8.61 -11.36 -16.31
CA ASP A 276 -8.07 -11.54 -14.96
C ASP A 276 -6.81 -10.69 -14.75
N LEU A 277 -7.00 -9.60 -14.00
CA LEU A 277 -6.00 -8.64 -13.58
C LEU A 277 -5.70 -8.76 -12.08
N SER A 278 -6.03 -9.89 -11.46
CA SER A 278 -5.88 -10.09 -10.02
C SER A 278 -4.44 -9.93 -9.55
N GLY A 279 -4.27 -9.16 -8.47
CA GLY A 279 -2.99 -8.90 -7.85
C GLY A 279 -2.01 -8.07 -8.67
N ARG A 280 -2.37 -7.57 -9.86
CA ARG A 280 -1.43 -6.78 -10.67
C ARG A 280 -1.15 -5.43 -10.02
N ASP A 281 0.04 -4.91 -10.27
CA ASP A 281 0.38 -3.51 -9.99
C ASP A 281 -0.14 -2.65 -11.15
N LEU A 282 -1.23 -1.94 -10.88
CA LEU A 282 -1.93 -1.03 -11.79
C LEU A 282 -2.02 0.38 -11.17
N GLU A 283 -1.07 0.74 -10.29
CA GLU A 283 -1.00 2.06 -9.66
C GLU A 283 -1.00 3.17 -10.71
N GLY A 284 -2.00 4.05 -10.67
CA GLY A 284 -2.12 5.17 -11.61
C GLY A 284 -2.51 4.77 -13.05
N ALA A 285 -2.96 3.54 -13.28
CA ALA A 285 -3.36 3.11 -14.62
C ALA A 285 -4.57 3.88 -15.15
N ASN A 286 -4.48 4.40 -16.37
CA ASN A 286 -5.58 5.03 -17.07
C ASN A 286 -6.45 3.94 -17.72
N MET A 287 -7.57 3.63 -17.09
CA MET A 287 -8.60 2.69 -17.53
C MET A 287 -9.89 3.40 -17.96
N SER A 288 -9.83 4.72 -18.20
CA SER A 288 -11.01 5.54 -18.46
C SER A 288 -11.74 5.09 -19.72
N GLY A 289 -13.06 5.01 -19.65
CA GLY A 289 -13.95 4.66 -20.77
C GLY A 289 -13.85 3.22 -21.28
N LEU A 290 -13.06 2.35 -20.65
CA LEU A 290 -12.86 1.00 -21.17
C LEU A 290 -14.03 0.06 -20.87
N PRO A 291 -14.35 -0.86 -21.80
CA PRO A 291 -15.19 -2.00 -21.51
C PRO A 291 -14.37 -3.04 -20.74
N MET A 292 -14.81 -3.31 -19.50
CA MET A 292 -14.20 -4.26 -18.57
C MET A 292 -15.28 -5.04 -17.80
N GLN A 293 -16.36 -5.45 -18.46
CA GLN A 293 -17.44 -6.17 -17.80
C GLN A 293 -16.94 -7.53 -17.31
N ASN A 294 -17.37 -7.93 -16.11
CA ASN A 294 -17.02 -9.21 -15.49
C ASN A 294 -15.51 -9.48 -15.28
N SER A 295 -14.64 -8.48 -15.47
CA SER A 295 -13.20 -8.61 -15.23
C SER A 295 -12.91 -8.77 -13.73
N VAL A 296 -11.81 -9.47 -13.42
CA VAL A 296 -11.41 -9.82 -12.06
C VAL A 296 -10.13 -9.05 -11.71
N MET A 297 -10.19 -8.23 -10.66
CA MET A 297 -9.11 -7.35 -10.17
C MET A 297 -8.89 -7.58 -8.68
N ASN A 298 -9.07 -8.83 -8.22
CA ASN A 298 -8.97 -9.18 -6.82
C ASN A 298 -7.54 -8.99 -6.32
N GLY A 299 -7.35 -8.26 -5.22
CA GLY A 299 -6.03 -8.01 -4.66
C GLY A 299 -5.12 -7.11 -5.50
N ALA A 300 -5.60 -6.56 -6.62
CA ALA A 300 -4.82 -5.67 -7.48
C ALA A 300 -4.51 -4.35 -6.78
N ASP A 301 -3.36 -3.77 -7.10
CA ASP A 301 -3.03 -2.41 -6.70
C ASP A 301 -3.48 -1.41 -7.75
N LEU A 302 -4.40 -0.53 -7.40
CA LEU A 302 -5.04 0.44 -8.28
C LEU A 302 -5.08 1.82 -7.61
N ASP A 303 -4.17 2.07 -6.67
CA ASP A 303 -4.02 3.40 -6.04
C ASP A 303 -3.86 4.46 -7.16
N ASN A 304 -4.66 5.53 -7.09
CA ASN A 304 -4.71 6.61 -8.09
C ASN A 304 -5.09 6.19 -9.53
N ALA A 305 -5.54 4.96 -9.79
CA ALA A 305 -6.00 4.56 -11.12
C ALA A 305 -7.25 5.35 -11.56
N ASP A 306 -7.45 5.51 -12.87
CA ASP A 306 -8.58 6.26 -13.44
C ASP A 306 -9.51 5.36 -14.26
N PHE A 307 -10.69 5.10 -13.72
CA PHE A 307 -11.81 4.39 -14.34
C PHE A 307 -12.96 5.32 -14.73
N THR A 308 -12.71 6.61 -14.93
CA THR A 308 -13.75 7.58 -15.32
C THR A 308 -14.51 7.08 -16.55
N GLY A 309 -15.83 6.92 -16.41
CA GLY A 309 -16.74 6.46 -17.47
C GLY A 309 -16.52 5.01 -17.94
N ALA A 310 -15.71 4.20 -17.25
CA ALA A 310 -15.49 2.81 -17.62
C ALA A 310 -16.75 1.95 -17.39
N VAL A 311 -16.90 0.89 -18.19
CA VAL A 311 -18.01 -0.07 -18.08
C VAL A 311 -17.52 -1.30 -17.32
N LEU A 312 -17.84 -1.35 -16.03
CA LEU A 312 -17.30 -2.27 -15.03
C LEU A 312 -18.41 -3.14 -14.41
N THR A 313 -19.50 -3.38 -15.13
CA THR A 313 -20.63 -4.19 -14.64
C THR A 313 -20.15 -5.59 -14.28
N GLY A 314 -20.52 -6.07 -13.09
CA GLY A 314 -20.19 -7.42 -12.61
C GLY A 314 -18.71 -7.67 -12.27
N THR A 315 -17.87 -6.63 -12.23
CA THR A 315 -16.44 -6.77 -11.92
C THR A 315 -16.18 -7.18 -10.47
N SER A 316 -15.08 -7.88 -10.23
CA SER A 316 -14.65 -8.31 -8.89
C SER A 316 -13.38 -7.57 -8.46
N TRP A 317 -13.43 -6.90 -7.32
CA TRP A 317 -12.36 -6.06 -6.73
C TRP A 317 -12.04 -6.49 -5.31
N LYS A 318 -12.30 -7.75 -4.96
CA LYS A 318 -12.18 -8.22 -3.59
C LYS A 318 -10.76 -7.98 -3.11
N ARG A 319 -10.62 -7.30 -1.97
CA ARG A 319 -9.31 -6.96 -1.37
C ARG A 319 -8.39 -6.16 -2.30
N ALA A 320 -8.92 -5.46 -3.30
CA ALA A 320 -8.11 -4.55 -4.13
C ALA A 320 -7.74 -3.28 -3.36
N ASP A 321 -6.57 -2.71 -3.67
CA ASP A 321 -6.20 -1.36 -3.25
C ASP A 321 -6.73 -0.36 -4.25
N LEU A 322 -7.73 0.39 -3.85
CA LEU A 322 -8.47 1.36 -4.64
C LEU A 322 -8.39 2.76 -4.01
N LYS A 323 -7.31 3.01 -3.25
CA LYS A 323 -7.09 4.30 -2.63
C LYS A 323 -7.03 5.38 -3.71
N ASN A 324 -7.71 6.51 -3.48
CA ASN A 324 -7.75 7.64 -4.43
C ASN A 324 -8.18 7.30 -5.88
N THR A 325 -8.69 6.10 -6.16
CA THR A 325 -9.11 5.69 -7.50
C THR A 325 -10.29 6.52 -7.97
N ARG A 326 -10.34 6.84 -9.26
CA ARG A 326 -11.42 7.61 -9.88
C ARG A 326 -12.41 6.70 -10.59
N PHE A 327 -13.64 6.62 -10.09
CA PHE A 327 -14.78 5.94 -10.71
C PHE A 327 -15.86 6.92 -11.19
N VAL A 328 -15.45 8.14 -11.57
CA VAL A 328 -16.41 9.21 -11.93
C VAL A 328 -17.27 8.76 -13.11
N ASN A 329 -18.59 8.77 -12.95
CA ASN A 329 -19.57 8.30 -13.94
C ASN A 329 -19.36 6.86 -14.44
N ALA A 330 -18.62 6.02 -13.71
CA ALA A 330 -18.39 4.62 -14.10
C ALA A 330 -19.64 3.75 -13.90
N GLU A 331 -19.77 2.70 -14.71
CA GLU A 331 -20.86 1.72 -14.59
C GLU A 331 -20.39 0.51 -13.78
N LEU A 332 -20.78 0.43 -12.51
CA LEU A 332 -20.34 -0.55 -11.52
C LEU A 332 -21.50 -1.40 -10.98
N SER A 333 -22.54 -1.61 -11.79
CA SER A 333 -23.71 -2.37 -11.33
C SER A 333 -23.29 -3.82 -11.04
N GLY A 334 -23.66 -4.33 -9.88
CA GLY A 334 -23.30 -5.66 -9.41
C GLY A 334 -21.81 -5.89 -9.12
N ALA A 335 -20.96 -4.85 -9.12
CA ALA A 335 -19.54 -4.99 -8.82
C ALA A 335 -19.31 -5.43 -7.36
N ASP A 336 -18.28 -6.24 -7.13
CA ASP A 336 -17.94 -6.80 -5.82
C ASP A 336 -16.65 -6.19 -5.25
N PHE A 337 -16.81 -5.29 -4.28
CA PHE A 337 -15.73 -4.61 -3.56
C PHE A 337 -15.45 -5.22 -2.19
N GLU A 338 -15.83 -6.48 -1.93
CA GLU A 338 -15.69 -7.11 -0.62
C GLU A 338 -14.27 -6.89 -0.04
N ARG A 339 -14.21 -6.23 1.12
CA ARG A 339 -12.96 -5.91 1.81
C ARG A 339 -11.92 -5.18 0.95
N ALA A 340 -12.34 -4.45 -0.07
CA ALA A 340 -11.44 -3.54 -0.80
C ALA A 340 -11.08 -2.33 0.07
N TYR A 341 -9.96 -1.68 -0.25
CA TYR A 341 -9.55 -0.43 0.38
C TYR A 341 -9.73 0.73 -0.57
N MET A 342 -10.74 1.56 -0.35
CA MET A 342 -11.15 2.65 -1.25
C MET A 342 -11.00 4.04 -0.60
N LYS A 343 -10.11 4.20 0.40
CA LYS A 343 -9.99 5.48 1.10
C LYS A 343 -9.72 6.62 0.11
N GLY A 344 -10.52 7.68 0.17
CA GLY A 344 -10.40 8.86 -0.70
C GLY A 344 -10.83 8.64 -2.16
N ALA A 345 -11.39 7.47 -2.52
CA ALA A 345 -11.83 7.21 -3.89
C ALA A 345 -12.95 8.17 -4.32
N ASN A 346 -12.98 8.49 -5.63
CA ASN A 346 -13.99 9.36 -6.21
C ASN A 346 -14.99 8.59 -7.07
N LEU A 347 -16.18 8.36 -6.53
CA LEU A 347 -17.30 7.67 -7.16
C LEU A 347 -18.42 8.64 -7.57
N THR A 348 -18.10 9.91 -7.83
CA THR A 348 -19.10 10.91 -8.24
C THR A 348 -19.89 10.43 -9.46
N GLY A 349 -21.22 10.38 -9.37
CA GLY A 349 -22.09 9.95 -10.47
C GLY A 349 -21.99 8.47 -10.86
N ALA A 350 -21.26 7.64 -10.10
CA ALA A 350 -21.09 6.23 -10.41
C ALA A 350 -22.42 5.46 -10.27
N LYS A 351 -22.64 4.46 -11.14
CA LYS A 351 -23.80 3.56 -11.08
C LYS A 351 -23.43 2.29 -10.33
N LEU A 352 -23.88 2.15 -9.10
CA LEU A 352 -23.50 1.12 -8.13
C LEU A 352 -24.68 0.22 -7.72
N THR A 353 -25.67 0.07 -8.61
CA THR A 353 -26.87 -0.72 -8.30
C THR A 353 -26.48 -2.18 -8.02
N GLY A 354 -26.86 -2.69 -6.85
CA GLY A 354 -26.56 -4.07 -6.41
C GLY A 354 -25.09 -4.34 -6.06
N ALA A 355 -24.23 -3.32 -6.03
CA ALA A 355 -22.82 -3.50 -5.71
C ALA A 355 -22.61 -4.01 -4.26
N GLN A 356 -21.58 -4.83 -4.06
CA GLN A 356 -21.24 -5.44 -2.77
C GLN A 356 -20.06 -4.71 -2.13
N PHE A 357 -20.26 -4.15 -0.93
CA PHE A 357 -19.26 -3.40 -0.16
C PHE A 357 -19.01 -3.99 1.23
N HIS A 358 -19.30 -5.29 1.41
CA HIS A 358 -19.16 -5.95 2.70
C HIS A 358 -17.73 -5.80 3.25
N GLY A 359 -17.59 -5.15 4.41
CA GLY A 359 -16.29 -4.93 5.07
C GLY A 359 -15.34 -3.98 4.33
N THR A 360 -15.82 -3.26 3.31
CA THR A 360 -15.03 -2.31 2.50
C THR A 360 -14.70 -1.05 3.29
N ARG A 361 -13.59 -0.40 2.92
CA ARG A 361 -13.07 0.79 3.59
C ARG A 361 -13.21 1.98 2.65
N MET A 362 -14.17 2.84 2.91
CA MET A 362 -14.58 3.94 2.04
C MET A 362 -14.48 5.29 2.77
N GLN A 363 -13.53 5.42 3.70
CA GLN A 363 -13.35 6.66 4.43
C GLN A 363 -12.97 7.78 3.46
N GLU A 364 -13.49 8.98 3.70
CA GLU A 364 -13.19 10.17 2.88
C GLU A 364 -13.56 10.02 1.38
N CYS A 365 -14.35 9.00 1.01
CA CYS A 365 -14.81 8.82 -0.38
C CYS A 365 -15.74 9.95 -0.82
N ASN A 366 -15.70 10.29 -2.11
CA ASN A 366 -16.72 11.13 -2.73
C ASN A 366 -17.74 10.27 -3.48
N LEU A 367 -18.95 10.18 -2.96
CA LEU A 367 -20.08 9.41 -3.51
C LEU A 367 -21.17 10.32 -4.10
N GLN A 368 -20.88 11.62 -4.29
CA GLN A 368 -21.89 12.58 -4.70
C GLN A 368 -22.62 12.15 -5.97
N ASN A 369 -23.95 12.25 -5.95
CA ASN A 369 -24.82 11.90 -7.08
C ASN A 369 -24.67 10.46 -7.61
N SER A 370 -24.06 9.55 -6.85
CA SER A 370 -24.01 8.13 -7.21
C SER A 370 -25.35 7.42 -6.97
N VAL A 371 -25.57 6.32 -7.69
CA VAL A 371 -26.79 5.50 -7.58
C VAL A 371 -26.43 4.16 -6.96
N MET A 372 -26.77 3.96 -5.69
CA MET A 372 -26.40 2.78 -4.90
C MET A 372 -27.63 1.92 -4.54
N HIS A 373 -28.58 1.79 -5.46
CA HIS A 373 -29.80 1.02 -5.23
C HIS A 373 -29.47 -0.42 -4.83
N ASN A 374 -30.05 -0.91 -3.74
CA ASN A 374 -29.84 -2.28 -3.23
C ASN A 374 -28.36 -2.66 -2.98
N ALA A 375 -27.46 -1.67 -2.81
CA ALA A 375 -26.07 -1.96 -2.48
C ALA A 375 -25.93 -2.55 -1.06
N ASN A 376 -24.97 -3.46 -0.89
CA ASN A 376 -24.70 -4.07 0.41
C ASN A 376 -23.54 -3.35 1.11
N LEU A 377 -23.83 -2.48 2.07
CA LEU A 377 -22.85 -1.70 2.84
C LEU A 377 -22.63 -2.25 4.26
N PHE A 378 -22.87 -3.56 4.46
CA PHE A 378 -22.68 -4.18 5.77
C PHE A 378 -21.23 -4.06 6.24
N ASN A 379 -21.01 -3.58 7.47
CA ASN A 379 -19.68 -3.42 8.07
C ASN A 379 -18.72 -2.56 7.21
N THR A 380 -19.27 -1.67 6.38
CA THR A 380 -18.50 -0.71 5.58
C THR A 380 -18.14 0.51 6.42
N ASP A 381 -16.95 1.05 6.19
CA ASP A 381 -16.50 2.29 6.83
C ASP A 381 -16.63 3.47 5.88
N LEU A 382 -17.68 4.28 6.06
CA LEU A 382 -17.96 5.50 5.29
C LEU A 382 -17.64 6.76 6.11
N SER A 383 -16.75 6.67 7.10
CA SER A 383 -16.43 7.84 7.92
C SER A 383 -15.90 8.99 7.05
N ASP A 384 -16.38 10.19 7.30
CA ASP A 384 -16.01 11.41 6.57
C ASP A 384 -16.27 11.38 5.04
N ALA A 385 -17.03 10.40 4.54
CA ALA A 385 -17.40 10.32 3.13
C ALA A 385 -18.46 11.38 2.75
N ASP A 386 -18.47 11.79 1.48
CA ASP A 386 -19.45 12.73 0.94
C ASP A 386 -20.56 12.02 0.16
N LEU A 387 -21.75 11.94 0.75
CA LEU A 387 -22.93 11.24 0.24
C LEU A 387 -24.00 12.21 -0.31
N ARG A 388 -23.66 13.49 -0.54
CA ARG A 388 -24.65 14.49 -1.00
C ARG A 388 -25.20 14.10 -2.37
N GLY A 389 -26.53 14.02 -2.48
CA GLY A 389 -27.19 13.59 -3.72
C GLY A 389 -27.10 12.10 -4.04
N THR A 390 -26.46 11.28 -3.19
CA THR A 390 -26.42 9.82 -3.38
C THR A 390 -27.80 9.21 -3.20
N ASP A 391 -28.17 8.27 -4.06
CA ASP A 391 -29.39 7.48 -3.91
C ASP A 391 -29.10 6.09 -3.31
N LEU A 392 -29.43 5.90 -2.04
CA LEU A 392 -29.24 4.66 -1.29
C LEU A 392 -30.51 3.79 -1.24
N THR A 393 -31.51 4.01 -2.09
CA THR A 393 -32.79 3.26 -2.02
C THR A 393 -32.57 1.74 -1.95
N GLY A 394 -33.07 1.09 -0.91
CA GLY A 394 -32.90 -0.35 -0.67
C GLY A 394 -31.51 -0.79 -0.19
N ALA A 395 -30.54 0.10 -0.03
CA ALA A 395 -29.20 -0.25 0.44
C ALA A 395 -29.19 -0.74 1.90
N GLN A 396 -28.29 -1.68 2.20
CA GLN A 396 -28.17 -2.29 3.53
C GLN A 396 -27.07 -1.58 4.34
N LEU A 397 -27.46 -0.84 5.39
CA LEU A 397 -26.54 -0.03 6.22
C LEU A 397 -26.27 -0.62 7.62
N LEU A 398 -26.43 -1.93 7.81
CA LEU A 398 -26.19 -2.56 9.11
C LEU A 398 -24.68 -2.56 9.42
N ASP A 399 -24.31 -2.13 10.62
CA ASP A 399 -22.92 -1.97 11.07
C ASP A 399 -22.05 -1.06 10.18
N THR A 400 -22.67 -0.21 9.36
CA THR A 400 -21.96 0.81 8.58
C THR A 400 -21.56 1.98 9.47
N ASN A 401 -20.28 2.36 9.44
CA ASN A 401 -19.80 3.56 10.11
C ASN A 401 -20.03 4.79 9.23
N LEU A 402 -20.81 5.76 9.72
CA LEU A 402 -21.15 7.01 9.01
C LEU A 402 -20.64 8.25 9.75
N LYS A 403 -19.77 8.07 10.74
CA LYS A 403 -19.24 9.18 11.54
C LYS A 403 -18.57 10.23 10.65
N GLY A 404 -18.98 11.49 10.78
CA GLY A 404 -18.46 12.60 9.99
C GLY A 404 -18.92 12.63 8.52
N ALA A 405 -19.65 11.63 8.04
CA ALA A 405 -20.12 11.58 6.66
C ALA A 405 -21.05 12.76 6.35
N ARG A 406 -20.99 13.30 5.13
CA ARG A 406 -21.77 14.47 4.70
C ARG A 406 -23.00 14.04 3.92
N LEU A 407 -24.16 14.52 4.32
CA LEU A 407 -25.47 14.23 3.72
C LEU A 407 -26.20 15.55 3.43
N SER A 408 -27.06 15.58 2.43
CA SER A 408 -27.92 16.75 2.11
C SER A 408 -29.38 16.32 1.94
N ALA A 409 -30.26 17.29 1.72
CA ALA A 409 -31.67 17.02 1.39
C ALA A 409 -31.84 16.24 0.06
N SER A 410 -30.82 16.24 -0.81
CA SER A 410 -30.81 15.47 -2.05
C SER A 410 -30.32 14.02 -1.88
N THR A 411 -29.73 13.66 -0.73
CA THR A 411 -29.40 12.26 -0.44
C THR A 411 -30.70 11.47 -0.20
N ILE A 412 -30.91 10.37 -0.91
CA ILE A 412 -32.04 9.45 -0.69
C ILE A 412 -31.58 8.29 0.20
N LEU A 413 -32.30 8.04 1.29
CA LEU A 413 -32.00 7.00 2.27
C LEU A 413 -32.50 5.62 1.80
N PRO A 414 -32.10 4.51 2.46
CA PRO A 414 -32.62 3.17 2.16
C PRO A 414 -34.13 3.03 2.08
N SER A 415 -34.86 3.84 2.84
CA SER A 415 -36.32 3.89 2.80
C SER A 415 -36.94 4.50 1.53
N GLY A 416 -36.12 5.01 0.60
CA GLY A 416 -36.56 5.78 -0.57
C GLY A 416 -36.96 7.23 -0.25
N LYS A 417 -36.76 7.68 0.99
CA LYS A 417 -37.06 9.06 1.43
C LYS A 417 -35.80 9.91 1.52
N PRO A 418 -35.89 11.23 1.32
CA PRO A 418 -34.77 12.15 1.55
C PRO A 418 -34.17 12.04 2.95
N ALA A 419 -32.86 12.27 3.04
CA ALA A 419 -32.16 12.36 4.31
C ALA A 419 -32.64 13.56 5.13
N THR A 420 -32.60 13.41 6.44
CA THR A 420 -32.98 14.47 7.37
C THR A 420 -31.83 14.75 8.33
N ARG A 421 -31.81 15.97 8.87
CA ARG A 421 -30.85 16.36 9.91
C ARG A 421 -30.86 15.40 11.10
N ASN A 422 -32.04 14.98 11.56
CA ASN A 422 -32.16 14.05 12.70
C ASN A 422 -31.56 12.69 12.39
N TRP A 423 -31.77 12.18 11.17
CA TRP A 423 -31.18 10.91 10.75
C TRP A 423 -29.65 10.97 10.74
N ALA A 424 -29.08 12.06 10.21
CA ALA A 424 -27.63 12.25 10.18
C ALA A 424 -27.03 12.31 11.60
N VAL A 425 -27.63 13.08 12.51
CA VAL A 425 -27.14 13.23 13.89
C VAL A 425 -27.13 11.89 14.64
N LEU A 426 -28.15 11.05 14.46
CA LEU A 426 -28.21 9.72 15.09
C LEU A 426 -27.09 8.77 14.63
N ARG A 427 -26.42 9.09 13.52
CA ARG A 427 -25.32 8.32 12.94
C ARG A 427 -23.96 9.02 13.06
N GLU A 428 -23.88 10.07 13.88
CA GLU A 428 -22.71 10.94 14.00
C GLU A 428 -22.28 11.59 12.66
N ALA A 429 -23.20 11.73 11.72
CA ALA A 429 -22.98 12.32 10.40
C ALA A 429 -23.36 13.82 10.36
N HIS A 430 -22.88 14.53 9.35
CA HIS A 430 -23.13 15.95 9.12
C HIS A 430 -24.20 16.18 8.03
N PHE A 431 -25.25 16.92 8.36
CA PHE A 431 -26.27 17.34 7.41
C PHE A 431 -26.01 18.75 6.90
N THR A 432 -25.89 18.92 5.59
CA THR A 432 -25.66 20.20 4.90
C THR A 432 -26.92 20.66 4.18
N ASN A 433 -27.09 21.97 4.04
CA ASN A 433 -28.24 22.58 3.36
C ASN A 433 -27.99 22.88 1.87
N ASP A 434 -26.82 22.48 1.34
CA ASP A 434 -26.38 22.72 -0.04
C ASP A 434 -27.34 22.15 -1.09
#